data_AF-A0A5N5JL91-F1
#
_entry.id   AF-A0A5N5JL91-F1
#
_cell.length_a   1.000
_cell.length_b   1.000
_cell.length_c   1.000
_cell.angle_alpha   90.00
_cell.angle_beta   90.00
_cell.angle_gamma   90.00
#
_symmetry.space_group_name_H-M   'P 1'
#
loop_
_entity.id
_entity.type
_entity.pdbx_description
1 polymer ?
#
loop_
_entity_poly.entity_id
_entity_poly.type
_entity_poly.pdbx_seq_one_letter_code
_entity_poly.pdbx_strand_id
1 'polypeptide(L)'
;MVKLLAPVKTATTMMFEEEQPTVSVIAPLQAKLSQLKTRVITEMKQAMAKDLEHRDVDVRQVLYRASALDPRFKKLPFLSEEDRDATFQDLIHEAAELLIQKNMSLLPRSQNH
;
A
#
# COMPACT_ATOMS: atom_id res chain seq x y z
N MET A 1 -5.83 27.16 11.80
CA MET A 1 -5.57 26.91 10.37
C MET A 1 -4.29 26.11 10.12
N VAL A 2 -3.13 26.49 10.67
CA VAL A 2 -1.85 25.80 10.40
C VAL A 2 -1.84 24.31 10.78
N LYS A 3 -2.45 23.92 11.91
CA LYS A 3 -2.57 22.50 12.32
C LYS A 3 -3.48 21.67 11.41
N LEU A 4 -4.40 22.32 10.69
CA LEU A 4 -5.40 21.68 9.84
C LEU A 4 -4.80 21.15 8.54
N LEU A 5 -3.81 21.88 8.02
CA LEU A 5 -3.12 21.57 6.78
C LEU A 5 -1.88 20.68 7.01
N ALA A 6 -1.62 20.27 8.25
CA ALA A 6 -0.46 19.44 8.58
C ALA A 6 -0.42 18.12 7.77
N PRO A 7 -1.53 17.41 7.54
CA PRO A 7 -1.52 16.21 6.68
C PRO A 7 -1.24 16.52 5.21
N VAL A 8 -1.74 17.65 4.69
CA VAL A 8 -1.46 18.11 3.31
C VAL A 8 0.01 18.50 3.18
N LYS A 9 0.56 19.25 4.15
CA LYS A 9 1.98 19.57 4.20
C LYS A 9 2.83 18.30 4.25
N THR A 10 2.44 17.33 5.07
CA THR A 10 3.14 16.04 5.16
C THR A 10 3.07 15.29 3.83
N ALA A 11 1.91 15.32 3.16
CA ALA A 11 1.73 14.69 1.87
C ALA A 11 2.61 15.32 0.78
N THR A 12 2.59 16.66 0.68
CA THR A 12 3.42 17.41 -0.25
C THR A 12 4.90 17.23 0.04
N THR A 13 5.31 17.22 1.32
CA THR A 13 6.70 16.96 1.71
C THR A 13 7.13 15.54 1.35
N MET A 14 6.31 14.52 1.65
CA MET A 14 6.64 13.13 1.26
C MET A 14 6.73 12.96 -0.26
N MET A 15 5.89 13.66 -1.03
CA MET A 15 5.96 13.65 -2.50
C MET A 15 7.11 14.48 -3.07
N PHE A 16 7.63 15.46 -2.32
CA PHE A 16 8.69 16.37 -2.77
C PHE A 16 10.09 15.91 -2.32
N GLU A 17 10.19 15.25 -1.17
CA GLU A 17 11.43 14.66 -0.65
C GLU A 17 11.76 13.32 -1.31
N GLU A 18 10.77 12.64 -1.90
CA GLU A 18 11.02 11.49 -2.77
C GLU A 18 11.32 11.97 -4.19
N GLU A 19 12.61 12.02 -4.53
CA GLU A 19 13.12 12.29 -5.89
C GLU A 19 12.50 11.34 -6.93
N GLN A 20 11.99 10.18 -6.48
CA GLN A 20 11.12 9.27 -7.22
C GLN A 20 10.00 8.73 -6.30
N PRO A 21 8.75 9.21 -6.43
CA PRO A 21 7.65 8.73 -5.60
C PRO A 21 7.39 7.24 -5.86
N THR A 22 7.52 6.44 -4.80
CA THR A 22 7.33 4.98 -4.85
C THR A 22 5.87 4.59 -4.62
N VAL A 23 5.41 3.52 -5.27
CA VAL A 23 4.02 3.01 -5.14
C VAL A 23 3.68 2.66 -3.68
N SER A 24 4.68 2.29 -2.87
CA SER A 24 4.58 2.00 -1.43
C SER A 24 4.15 3.18 -0.56
N VAL A 25 4.24 4.42 -1.06
CA VAL A 25 3.86 5.63 -0.30
C VAL A 25 2.37 5.94 -0.42
N ILE A 26 1.72 5.45 -1.48
CA ILE A 26 0.38 5.88 -1.86
C ILE A 26 -0.67 5.47 -0.80
N ALA A 27 -0.65 4.23 -0.31
CA ALA A 27 -1.60 3.80 0.73
C ALA A 27 -1.40 4.53 2.09
N PRO A 28 -0.17 4.66 2.62
CA PRO A 28 0.09 5.51 3.78
C PRO A 28 -0.43 6.95 3.61
N LEU A 29 -0.29 7.51 2.40
CA LEU A 29 -0.73 8.86 2.08
C LEU A 29 -2.25 8.98 2.08
N GLN A 30 -2.95 8.05 1.43
CA GLN A 30 -4.41 7.99 1.40
C GLN A 30 -4.98 7.96 2.83
N ALA A 31 -4.40 7.15 3.71
CA ALA A 31 -4.81 7.06 5.10
C ALA A 31 -4.54 8.35 5.90
N LYS A 32 -3.43 9.05 5.65
CA LYS A 32 -3.17 10.35 6.28
C LYS A 32 -4.16 11.42 5.81
N LEU A 33 -4.54 11.40 4.53
CA LEU A 33 -5.50 12.34 3.97
C LEU A 33 -6.93 12.10 4.48
N SER A 34 -7.32 10.85 4.71
CA SER A 34 -8.66 10.53 5.26
C SER A 34 -8.87 11.06 6.70
N GLN A 35 -7.79 11.25 7.46
CA GLN A 35 -7.81 11.78 8.84
C GLN A 35 -8.11 13.29 8.95
N LEU A 36 -8.14 14.06 7.85
CA LEU A 36 -8.42 15.50 7.83
C LEU A 36 -9.86 15.84 8.31
N LYS A 37 -10.16 16.01 9.60
CA LYS A 37 -11.52 16.27 10.12
C LYS A 37 -11.86 17.77 10.30
N THR A 38 -12.51 18.43 9.31
CA THR A 38 -13.28 19.69 9.52
C THR A 38 -14.43 19.87 8.50
N ARG A 39 -15.45 20.67 8.85
CA ARG A 39 -16.73 20.85 8.13
C ARG A 39 -16.62 21.28 6.65
N VAL A 40 -15.65 22.13 6.31
CA VAL A 40 -15.33 22.57 4.92
C VAL A 40 -14.66 21.45 4.10
N ILE A 41 -14.12 20.44 4.77
CA ILE A 41 -13.47 19.28 4.16
C ILE A 41 -14.51 18.18 3.85
N THR A 42 -15.79 18.29 4.23
CA THR A 42 -16.78 17.23 3.99
C THR A 42 -17.12 17.09 2.50
N GLU A 43 -17.33 18.20 1.80
CA GLU A 43 -17.57 18.21 0.35
C GLU A 43 -16.28 17.83 -0.42
N MET A 44 -15.13 18.35 0.01
CA MET A 44 -13.83 17.98 -0.56
C MET A 44 -13.50 16.50 -0.30
N LYS A 45 -13.86 15.96 0.87
CA LYS A 45 -13.77 14.53 1.19
C LYS A 45 -14.70 13.71 0.35
N GLN A 46 -15.94 14.14 0.13
CA GLN A 46 -16.87 13.40 -0.72
C GLN A 46 -16.35 13.39 -2.16
N ALA A 47 -15.82 14.50 -2.66
CA ALA A 47 -15.20 14.56 -3.99
C ALA A 47 -13.95 13.67 -4.09
N MET A 48 -13.02 13.75 -3.14
CA MET A 48 -11.80 12.93 -3.13
C MET A 48 -12.08 11.46 -2.84
N ALA A 49 -12.97 11.15 -1.90
CA ALA A 49 -13.37 9.78 -1.61
C ALA A 49 -14.08 9.18 -2.82
N LYS A 50 -15.01 9.89 -3.48
CA LYS A 50 -15.68 9.41 -4.70
C LYS A 50 -14.71 9.22 -5.87
N ASP A 51 -13.69 10.07 -6.00
CA ASP A 51 -12.61 9.94 -6.99
C ASP A 51 -11.66 8.76 -6.70
N LEU A 52 -11.45 8.46 -5.42
CA LEU A 52 -10.58 7.36 -4.97
C LEU A 52 -11.32 6.02 -4.79
N GLU A 53 -12.63 6.04 -4.58
CA GLU A 53 -13.50 4.88 -4.33
C GLU A 53 -13.69 4.03 -5.59
N HIS A 54 -13.63 4.66 -6.78
CA HIS A 54 -13.72 3.97 -8.07
C HIS A 54 -12.43 3.23 -8.48
N ARG A 55 -11.37 3.30 -7.67
CA ARG A 55 -10.11 2.61 -7.98
C ARG A 55 -10.14 1.23 -7.34
N ASP A 56 -10.15 0.24 -8.22
CA ASP A 56 -10.40 -1.19 -8.02
C ASP A 56 -9.91 -1.80 -6.69
N VAL A 57 -10.61 -2.83 -6.21
CA VAL A 57 -10.17 -3.67 -5.08
C VAL A 57 -8.75 -4.19 -5.32
N ASP A 58 -8.43 -4.54 -6.57
CA ASP A 58 -7.11 -5.01 -6.99
C ASP A 58 -6.02 -3.96 -6.80
N VAL A 59 -6.32 -2.68 -7.07
CA VAL A 59 -5.35 -1.59 -6.89
C VAL A 59 -5.04 -1.43 -5.40
N ARG A 60 -6.03 -1.51 -4.51
CA ARG A 60 -5.80 -1.39 -3.06
C ARG A 60 -4.89 -2.50 -2.54
N GLN A 61 -5.11 -3.75 -2.96
CA GLN A 61 -4.25 -4.86 -2.56
C GLN A 61 -2.81 -4.66 -3.04
N VAL A 62 -2.62 -4.20 -4.29
CA VAL A 62 -1.28 -3.88 -4.82
C VAL A 62 -0.60 -2.79 -3.98
N LEU A 63 -1.32 -1.73 -3.60
CA LEU A 63 -0.76 -0.67 -2.76
C LEU A 63 -0.40 -1.16 -1.36
N TYR A 64 -1.20 -2.04 -0.76
CA TYR A 64 -0.91 -2.61 0.57
C TYR A 64 0.32 -3.52 0.52
N ARG A 65 0.40 -4.41 -0.48
CA ARG A 65 1.56 -5.26 -0.71
C ARG A 65 2.83 -4.43 -0.97
N ALA A 66 2.75 -3.41 -1.82
CA ALA A 66 3.87 -2.50 -2.08
C ALA A 66 4.34 -1.79 -0.80
N SER A 67 3.40 -1.36 0.05
CA SER A 67 3.72 -0.74 1.35
C SER A 67 4.36 -1.74 2.32
N ALA A 68 3.90 -2.99 2.33
CA ALA A 68 4.40 -4.04 3.23
C ALA A 68 5.84 -4.45 2.90
N LEU A 69 6.18 -4.46 1.62
CA LEU A 69 7.52 -4.77 1.11
C LEU A 69 8.52 -3.62 1.28
N ASP A 70 8.03 -2.40 1.55
CA ASP A 70 8.87 -1.24 1.86
C ASP A 70 9.24 -1.23 3.36
N PRO A 71 10.53 -1.29 3.74
CA PRO A 71 10.95 -1.29 5.14
C PRO A 71 10.41 -0.11 5.95
N ARG A 72 10.14 1.04 5.31
CA ARG A 72 9.62 2.25 5.95
C ARG A 72 8.18 2.09 6.43
N PHE A 73 7.41 1.25 5.75
CA PHE A 73 5.99 1.03 6.02
C PHE A 73 5.64 -0.40 6.40
N LYS A 74 6.64 -1.28 6.60
CA LYS A 74 6.50 -2.69 6.96
C LYS A 74 5.50 -2.96 8.09
N LYS A 75 5.29 -2.04 9.05
CA LYS A 75 4.32 -2.25 10.14
C LYS A 75 2.86 -2.00 9.75
N LEU A 76 2.62 -1.43 8.57
CA LEU A 76 1.31 -1.03 8.03
C LEU A 76 0.40 -0.37 9.08
N PRO A 77 0.88 0.68 9.80
CA PRO A 77 0.14 1.28 10.93
C PRO A 77 -1.15 2.01 10.52
N PHE A 78 -1.40 2.10 9.20
CA PHE A 78 -2.55 2.76 8.61
C PHE A 78 -3.69 1.78 8.23
N LEU A 79 -3.46 0.47 8.38
CA LEU A 79 -4.45 -0.58 8.13
C LEU A 79 -5.10 -1.05 9.42
N SER A 80 -6.27 -1.68 9.29
CA SER A 80 -6.86 -2.49 10.36
C SER A 80 -5.99 -3.74 10.63
N GLU A 81 -6.17 -4.38 11.78
CA GLU A 81 -5.48 -5.64 12.08
C GLU A 81 -5.85 -6.73 11.08
N GLU A 82 -7.13 -6.84 10.72
CA GLU A 82 -7.64 -7.77 9.72
C GLU A 82 -6.99 -7.55 8.35
N ASP A 83 -7.00 -6.32 7.82
CA ASP A 83 -6.41 -6.00 6.51
C ASP A 83 -4.90 -6.22 6.49
N ARG A 84 -4.23 -5.93 7.61
CA ARG A 84 -2.79 -6.13 7.77
C ARG A 84 -2.44 -7.61 7.74
N ASP A 85 -3.17 -8.43 8.49
CA ASP A 85 -2.92 -9.86 8.57
C ASP A 85 -3.22 -10.55 7.23
N ALA A 86 -4.31 -10.16 6.57
CA ALA A 86 -4.62 -10.61 5.21
C ALA A 86 -3.49 -10.26 4.22
N THR A 87 -2.98 -9.02 4.25
CA THR A 87 -1.87 -8.59 3.38
C THR A 87 -0.61 -9.44 3.61
N PHE A 88 -0.29 -9.76 4.85
CA PHE A 88 0.88 -10.59 5.15
C PHE A 88 0.68 -12.06 4.78
N GLN A 89 -0.51 -12.62 5.02
CA GLN A 89 -0.82 -13.99 4.63
C GLN A 89 -0.69 -14.19 3.12
N ASP A 90 -1.24 -13.25 2.34
CA ASP A 90 -1.10 -13.24 0.88
C ASP A 90 0.36 -13.23 0.43
N LEU A 91 1.18 -12.34 1.02
CA LEU A 91 2.60 -12.25 0.68
C LEU A 91 3.39 -13.52 1.06
N ILE A 92 3.06 -14.13 2.19
CA ILE A 92 3.67 -15.39 2.63
C ILE A 92 3.28 -16.52 1.67
N HIS A 93 2.02 -16.57 1.27
CA HIS A 93 1.51 -17.56 0.33
C HIS A 93 2.21 -17.44 -1.03
N GLU A 94 2.25 -16.24 -1.60
CA GLU A 94 2.93 -15.95 -2.87
C GLU A 94 4.44 -16.28 -2.79
N ALA A 95 5.10 -15.92 -1.68
CA ALA A 95 6.50 -16.27 -1.46
C ALA A 95 6.72 -17.79 -1.40
N ALA A 96 5.82 -18.55 -0.76
CA ALA A 96 5.89 -20.00 -0.69
C ALA A 96 5.70 -20.64 -2.08
N GLU A 97 4.75 -20.15 -2.87
CA GLU A 97 4.52 -20.60 -4.24
C GLU A 97 5.75 -20.36 -5.13
N LEU A 98 6.33 -19.16 -5.06
CA LEU A 98 7.55 -18.81 -5.81
C LEU A 98 8.75 -19.69 -5.40
N LEU A 99 8.87 -20.03 -4.12
CA LEU A 99 9.92 -20.96 -3.64
C LEU A 99 9.71 -22.38 -4.17
N ILE A 100 8.47 -22.88 -4.17
CA ILE A 100 8.12 -24.19 -4.74
C ILE A 100 8.43 -24.21 -6.24
N GLN A 101 8.01 -23.19 -6.98
CA GLN A 101 8.25 -23.07 -8.42
C GLN A 101 9.75 -23.02 -8.73
N LYS A 102 10.52 -22.23 -7.97
CA LYS A 102 11.97 -22.16 -8.07
C LYS A 102 12.60 -23.54 -7.84
N ASN A 103 12.20 -24.25 -6.78
CA ASN A 103 12.74 -25.57 -6.47
C ASN A 103 12.38 -26.63 -7.53
N MET A 104 11.18 -26.57 -8.11
CA MET A 104 10.77 -27.46 -9.21
C MET A 104 11.55 -27.19 -10.51
N SER A 105 11.91 -25.93 -10.76
CA SER A 105 12.74 -25.56 -11.93
C SER A 105 14.21 -26.01 -11.83
N LEU A 106 14.67 -26.33 -10.62
CA LEU A 106 16.05 -26.78 -10.33
C LEU A 106 16.19 -28.31 -10.35
N LEU A 107 15.11 -29.07 -10.53
CA LEU A 107 15.19 -30.53 -10.66
C LEU A 107 15.89 -30.88 -11.98
N PRO A 108 16.99 -31.68 -11.96
CA PRO A 108 17.65 -32.10 -13.18
C PRO A 108 16.67 -32.92 -14.02
N ARG A 109 16.50 -32.54 -15.30
CA ARG A 109 15.78 -33.37 -16.27
C ARG A 109 16.49 -34.72 -16.31
N SER A 110 15.84 -35.75 -15.78
CA SER A 110 16.31 -37.13 -15.90
C SER A 110 16.56 -37.41 -17.38
N GLN A 111 17.83 -37.52 -17.77
CA GLN A 111 18.19 -38.02 -19.09
C GLN A 111 17.87 -39.51 -19.08
N ASN A 112 16.68 -39.85 -19.55
CA ASN A 112 16.32 -41.24 -19.80
C ASN A 112 17.01 -41.64 -21.11
N HIS A 113 18.01 -42.51 -20.96
CA HIS A 113 18.66 -43.28 -22.02
C HIS A 113 17.74 -44.37 -22.54
#